data_AF-A0A1W9RHW6-F1
#
_entry.id   AF-A0A1W9RHW6-F1
#
_cell.length_a   1.000
_cell.length_b   1.000
_cell.length_c   1.000
_cell.angle_alpha   90.00
_cell.angle_beta   90.00
_cell.angle_gamma   90.00
#
_symmetry.space_group_name_H-M   'P 1'
#
loop_
_entity.id
_entity.type
_entity.pdbx_description
1 polymer ?
#
loop_
_entity_poly.entity_id
_entity_poly.type
_entity_poly.pdbx_seq_one_letter_code
_entity_poly.pdbx_strand_id
1 'polypeptide(L)'
;MHDSSGIARRVLKNFLSLSGATVVTKLLAFASTAYLARVLNAEGFGILGFAQAAVVYFQLILNQGLDTYGTREIARSGKDIPRYVNNIVTIRILLSLAAYAMLAAFALLIPKPFIVKGVILILG
;
A
#
# COMPACT_ATOMS: atom_id res chain seq x y z
N MET A 1 1.17 42.68 5.60
CA MET A 1 1.47 41.97 4.33
C MET A 1 2.22 40.70 4.71
N HIS A 2 1.51 39.56 4.70
CA HIS A 2 1.99 38.29 5.27
C HIS A 2 3.09 37.67 4.40
N ASP A 3 4.03 36.99 5.06
CA ASP A 3 5.28 36.40 4.56
C ASP A 3 5.09 35.23 3.56
N SER A 4 4.59 35.53 2.35
CA SER A 4 4.31 34.53 1.30
C SER A 4 5.57 33.86 0.73
N SER A 5 6.73 34.50 0.81
CA SER A 5 8.01 33.98 0.27
C SER A 5 8.57 32.84 1.11
N GLY A 6 8.40 32.88 2.44
CA GLY A 6 8.79 31.81 3.35
C GLY A 6 8.00 30.51 3.15
N ILE A 7 6.69 30.62 2.87
CA ILE A 7 5.82 29.46 2.61
C ILE A 7 6.21 28.79 1.28
N ALA A 8 6.35 29.57 0.20
CA ALA A 8 6.75 29.04 -1.10
C ALA A 8 8.09 28.29 -1.05
N ARG A 9 9.08 28.85 -0.33
CA ARG A 9 10.40 28.21 -0.15
C ARG A 9 10.32 26.91 0.65
N ARG A 10 9.46 26.85 1.68
CA ARG A 10 9.25 25.64 2.50
C ARG A 10 8.53 24.54 1.71
N VAL A 11 7.50 24.91 0.95
CA VAL A 11 6.78 24.00 0.05
C VAL A 11 7.73 23.44 -1.01
N LEU A 12 8.52 24.29 -1.67
CA LEU A 12 9.49 23.84 -2.67
C LEU A 12 10.53 22.89 -2.09
N LYS A 13 11.08 23.19 -0.90
CA LYS A 13 12.05 22.33 -0.21
C LYS A 13 11.44 20.96 0.13
N ASN A 14 10.22 20.93 0.66
CA ASN A 14 9.53 19.69 1.00
C ASN A 14 9.18 18.87 -0.25
N PHE A 15 8.72 19.55 -1.31
CA PHE A 15 8.43 18.92 -2.59
C PHE A 15 9.67 18.29 -3.22
N LEU A 16 10.79 19.02 -3.26
CA LEU A 16 12.07 18.49 -3.78
C LEU A 16 12.58 17.32 -2.94
N SER A 17 12.47 17.40 -1.62
CA SER A 17 12.86 16.32 -0.72
C SER A 17 12.00 15.06 -0.94
N LEU A 18 10.67 15.21 -0.99
CA LEU A 18 9.74 14.10 -1.21
C LEU A 18 9.88 13.50 -2.61
N SER A 19 10.05 14.35 -3.63
CA SER A 19 10.24 13.92 -5.01
C SER A 19 11.55 13.17 -5.17
N GLY A 20 12.66 13.69 -4.61
CA GLY A 20 13.94 13.02 -4.59
C GLY A 20 13.87 11.65 -3.91
N ALA A 21 13.25 11.58 -2.73
CA ALA A 21 13.02 10.31 -2.04
C ALA A 21 12.20 9.32 -2.89
N THR A 22 11.12 9.80 -3.51
CA THR A 22 10.25 8.97 -4.37
C THR A 22 11.01 8.43 -5.57
N VAL A 23 11.85 9.23 -6.22
CA VAL A 23 12.67 8.79 -7.35
C VAL A 23 13.65 7.71 -6.91
N VAL A 24 14.36 7.91 -5.79
CA VAL A 24 15.29 6.93 -5.26
C VAL A 24 14.57 5.62 -4.92
N THR A 25 13.43 5.68 -4.22
CA THR A 25 12.63 4.49 -3.90
C THR A 25 12.19 3.74 -5.16
N LYS A 26 11.74 4.46 -6.20
CA LYS A 26 11.33 3.84 -7.46
C LYS A 26 12.49 3.21 -8.22
N LEU A 27 13.66 3.85 -8.24
CA LEU A 27 14.87 3.29 -8.86
C LEU A 27 15.33 2.02 -8.14
N LEU A 28 15.31 2.03 -6.81
CA LEU A 28 15.62 0.84 -6.00
C LEU A 28 14.62 -0.28 -6.25
N ALA A 29 13.32 0.01 -6.25
CA ALA A 29 12.28 -0.97 -6.54
C ALA A 29 12.44 -1.58 -7.95
N PHE A 30 12.78 -0.75 -8.95
CA PHE A 30 13.07 -1.21 -10.30
C PHE A 30 14.30 -2.13 -10.34
N ALA A 31 15.40 -1.73 -9.69
CA ALA A 31 16.61 -2.54 -9.61
C ALA A 31 16.35 -3.89 -8.90
N SER A 32 15.61 -3.89 -7.79
CA SER A 32 15.18 -5.10 -7.09
C SER A 32 14.33 -5.99 -8.00
N THR A 33 13.37 -5.42 -8.73
CA THR A 33 12.51 -6.18 -9.65
C THR A 33 13.34 -6.83 -10.77
N ALA A 34 14.26 -6.07 -11.38
CA ALA A 34 15.16 -6.58 -12.42
C ALA A 34 16.10 -7.68 -11.89
N TYR A 35 16.60 -7.53 -10.67
CA TYR A 35 17.42 -8.54 -10.01
C TYR A 35 16.62 -9.83 -9.73
N LEU A 36 15.42 -9.70 -9.16
CA LEU A 36 14.52 -10.84 -8.92
C LEU A 36 14.17 -11.56 -10.21
N ALA A 37 13.90 -10.84 -11.31
CA ALA A 37 13.63 -11.44 -12.61
C ALA A 37 14.80 -12.30 -13.14
N ARG A 38 16.05 -11.90 -12.84
CA ARG A 38 17.25 -12.68 -13.22
C ARG A 38 17.50 -13.86 -12.31
N VAL A 39 17.26 -13.73 -11.01
CA VAL A 39 17.54 -14.80 -10.02
C VAL A 39 16.48 -15.88 -10.02
N LEU A 40 15.19 -15.51 -10.10
CA LEU A 40 14.08 -16.46 -10.01
C LEU A 40 13.74 -17.17 -11.34
N ASN A 41 14.39 -16.80 -12.44
CA ASN A 41 14.03 -17.19 -13.80
C ASN A 41 12.56 -16.86 -14.15
N ALA A 42 12.13 -17.16 -15.38
CA ALA A 42 10.79 -16.82 -15.85
C ALA A 42 9.67 -17.49 -15.03
N GLU A 43 9.89 -18.72 -14.55
CA GLU A 43 8.90 -19.48 -13.80
C GLU A 43 8.66 -18.88 -12.39
N GLY A 44 9.73 -18.64 -11.62
CA GLY A 44 9.61 -18.07 -10.28
C GLY A 44 9.12 -16.61 -10.30
N PHE A 45 9.57 -15.82 -11.28
CA PHE A 45 9.06 -14.46 -11.46
C PHE A 45 7.58 -14.43 -11.88
N GLY A 46 7.12 -15.41 -12.67
CA GLY A 46 5.72 -15.58 -13.02
C GLY A 46 4.84 -15.90 -11.80
N ILE A 47 5.32 -16.74 -10.88
CA ILE A 47 4.63 -17.05 -9.62
C ILE A 47 4.52 -15.78 -8.75
N LEU A 48 5.63 -15.05 -8.58
CA LEU A 48 5.64 -13.78 -7.84
C LEU A 48 4.66 -12.77 -8.46
N GLY A 49 4.70 -12.57 -9.77
CA GLY A 49 3.83 -11.64 -10.47
C GLY A 49 2.35 -12.01 -10.33
N PHE A 50 2.00 -13.29 -10.44
CA PHE A 50 0.64 -13.77 -10.22
C PHE A 50 0.16 -13.50 -8.79
N ALA A 51 0.99 -13.84 -7.80
CA ALA A 51 0.67 -13.65 -6.41
C ALA A 51 0.50 -12.16 -6.05
N GLN A 52 1.42 -11.32 -6.53
CA GLN A 52 1.37 -9.88 -6.36
C GLN A 52 0.12 -9.28 -7.01
N ALA A 53 -0.25 -9.70 -8.22
CA ALA A 53 -1.46 -9.23 -8.88
C ALA A 53 -2.71 -9.62 -8.07
N ALA A 54 -2.79 -10.87 -7.59
CA ALA A 54 -3.89 -11.31 -6.74
C ALA A 54 -4.02 -10.43 -5.49
N VAL A 55 -2.93 -10.23 -4.75
CA VAL A 55 -2.90 -9.39 -3.54
C VAL A 55 -3.34 -7.96 -3.84
N VAL A 56 -2.85 -7.35 -4.94
CA VAL A 56 -3.19 -5.97 -5.32
C VAL A 56 -4.68 -5.80 -5.57
N TYR A 57 -5.37 -6.78 -6.16
CA TYR A 57 -6.83 -6.71 -6.33
C TYR A 57 -7.57 -6.65 -5.00
N PHE A 58 -7.15 -7.43 -4.00
CA PHE A 58 -7.75 -7.37 -2.66
C PHE A 58 -7.37 -6.09 -1.90
N GLN A 59 -6.14 -5.62 -2.04
CA GLN A 59 -5.70 -4.33 -1.48
C GLN A 59 -6.45 -3.14 -2.08
N LEU A 60 -6.82 -3.19 -3.36
CA LEU A 60 -7.61 -2.15 -3.99
C LEU A 60 -8.93 -1.93 -3.25
N ILE A 61 -9.61 -3.01 -2.86
CA ILE A 61 -10.87 -2.96 -2.10
C ILE A 61 -10.66 -2.27 -0.74
N LEU A 62 -9.52 -2.52 -0.08
CA LEU A 62 -9.19 -1.92 1.22
C LEU A 62 -8.91 -0.41 1.14
N ASN A 63 -8.28 0.03 0.07
CA ASN A 63 -7.80 1.41 -0.07
C ASN A 63 -8.88 2.39 -0.60
N GLN A 64 -10.05 1.90 -1.04
CA GLN A 64 -11.08 2.65 -1.79
C GLN A 64 -12.02 3.55 -0.96
N GLY A 65 -11.57 4.18 0.13
CA GLY A 65 -12.38 5.25 0.73
C GLY A 65 -12.12 5.64 2.17
N LEU A 66 -11.45 4.78 2.96
CA LEU A 66 -11.16 5.08 4.37
C LEU A 66 -10.24 6.28 4.52
N ASP A 67 -9.25 6.45 3.63
CA ASP A 67 -8.33 7.58 3.68
C ASP A 67 -9.02 8.91 3.35
N THR A 68 -9.89 8.92 2.34
CA THR A 68 -10.66 10.11 1.95
C THR A 68 -11.70 10.46 2.99
N TYR A 69 -12.43 9.47 3.53
CA TYR A 69 -13.40 9.66 4.61
C TYR A 69 -12.71 10.18 5.87
N GLY A 70 -11.61 9.55 6.27
CA GLY A 70 -10.85 9.93 7.45
C GLY A 70 -10.29 11.35 7.38
N THR A 71 -9.72 11.72 6.23
CA THR A 71 -9.19 13.07 6.01
C THR A 71 -10.30 14.13 6.09
N ARG A 72 -11.47 13.86 5.53
CA ARG A 72 -12.62 14.79 5.57
C ARG A 72 -13.18 14.97 6.97
N GLU A 73 -13.29 13.88 7.75
CA GLU A 73 -13.84 13.93 9.11
C GLU A 73 -12.90 14.66 10.07
N ILE A 74 -11.58 14.40 9.97
CA ILE A 74 -10.54 15.08 10.75
C ILE A 74 -10.48 16.58 10.43
N ALA A 75 -10.61 16.96 9.15
CA ALA A 75 -10.61 18.37 8.74
C ALA A 75 -11.86 19.15 9.19
N ARG A 76 -13.00 18.48 9.35
CA ARG A 76 -14.26 19.10 9.81
C ARG A 76 -14.32 19.28 11.34
N SER A 77 -13.86 18.28 12.08
CA SER A 77 -14.10 18.17 13.53
C SER A 77 -12.79 18.20 14.32
N GLY A 78 -12.11 19.35 14.32
CA GLY A 78 -10.81 19.53 14.99
C GLY A 78 -10.80 19.39 16.53
N LYS A 79 -11.91 18.97 17.17
CA LYS A 79 -12.04 18.88 18.64
C LYS A 79 -11.87 17.48 19.23
N ASP A 80 -11.98 16.40 18.44
CA ASP A 80 -11.88 15.01 18.94
C ASP A 80 -11.00 14.11 18.03
N ILE A 81 -9.90 14.66 17.52
CA ILE A 81 -8.96 13.97 16.59
C ILE A 81 -8.59 12.54 17.04
N PRO A 82 -8.25 12.27 18.33
CA PRO A 82 -7.86 10.92 18.76
C PRO A 82 -8.97 9.88 18.60
N ARG A 83 -10.24 10.26 18.81
CA ARG A 83 -11.38 9.34 18.74
C ARG A 83 -11.68 8.94 17.29
N TYR A 84 -11.63 9.90 16.36
CA TYR A 84 -11.82 9.63 14.94
C TYR A 84 -10.71 8.76 14.37
N VAL A 85 -9.45 9.07 14.72
CA VAL A 85 -8.29 8.26 14.31
C VAL A 85 -8.45 6.84 14.83
N ASN A 86 -8.79 6.64 16.10
CA ASN A 86 -9.00 5.30 16.65
C ASN A 86 -10.10 4.54 15.89
N ASN A 87 -11.25 5.18 15.62
CA ASN A 87 -12.35 4.52 14.91
C ASN A 87 -11.98 4.16 13.47
N ILE A 88 -11.28 5.05 12.75
CA ILE A 88 -10.79 4.78 11.38
C ILE A 88 -9.79 3.62 11.39
N VAL A 89 -8.87 3.60 12.37
CA VAL A 89 -7.89 2.53 12.53
C VAL A 89 -8.58 1.20 12.87
N THR A 90 -9.57 1.19 13.75
CA THR A 90 -10.36 -0.02 14.07
C THR A 90 -11.06 -0.56 12.82
N ILE A 91 -11.75 0.30 12.07
CA ILE A 91 -12.43 -0.09 10.82
C ILE A 91 -11.41 -0.61 9.80
N ARG A 92 -10.25 0.05 9.68
CA ARG A 92 -9.16 -0.39 8.79
C ARG A 92 -8.64 -1.76 9.18
N ILE A 93 -8.40 -2.02 10.47
CA ILE A 93 -7.93 -3.32 10.95
C ILE A 93 -8.97 -4.41 10.65
N LEU A 94 -10.24 -4.16 10.93
CA LEU A 94 -11.33 -5.12 10.66
C LEU A 94 -11.46 -5.44 9.17
N LEU A 95 -11.42 -4.40 8.31
CA LEU A 95 -11.46 -4.59 6.86
C LEU A 95 -10.23 -5.32 6.35
N SER A 96 -9.03 -4.96 6.81
CA SER A 96 -7.78 -5.65 6.44
C SER A 96 -7.83 -7.12 6.83
N LEU A 97 -8.33 -7.44 8.03
CA LEU A 97 -8.47 -8.83 8.47
C LEU A 97 -9.49 -9.59 7.61
N ALA A 98 -10.62 -8.98 7.28
CA ALA A 98 -11.62 -9.58 6.40
C ALA A 98 -11.09 -9.82 4.98
N ALA A 99 -10.37 -8.85 4.41
CA ALA A 99 -9.77 -8.98 3.08
C ALA A 99 -8.65 -10.02 3.06
N TYR A 100 -7.82 -10.09 4.10
CA TYR A 100 -6.80 -11.13 4.23
C TYR A 100 -7.45 -12.51 4.36
N ALA A 101 -8.53 -12.65 5.13
CA ALA A 101 -9.28 -13.91 5.22
C ALA A 101 -9.86 -14.33 3.86
N MET A 102 -10.39 -13.39 3.08
CA MET A 102 -10.86 -13.65 1.70
C MET A 102 -9.71 -14.06 0.77
N LEU A 103 -8.56 -13.38 0.86
CA LEU A 103 -7.36 -13.74 0.09
C LEU A 103 -6.87 -15.15 0.45
N ALA A 104 -6.85 -15.49 1.74
CA ALA A 104 -6.46 -16.81 2.23
C ALA A 104 -7.43 -17.90 1.75
N ALA A 105 -8.75 -17.65 1.81
CA ALA A 105 -9.75 -18.55 1.26
C ALA A 105 -9.56 -18.76 -0.25
N PHE A 106 -9.33 -17.68 -1.00
CA PHE A 106 -9.02 -17.74 -2.44
C PHE A 106 -7.76 -18.56 -2.72
N ALA A 107 -6.68 -18.37 -1.96
CA ALA A 107 -5.44 -19.13 -2.10
C ALA A 107 -5.63 -20.64 -1.80
N LEU A 108 -6.49 -20.99 -0.84
CA LEU A 108 -6.80 -22.38 -0.50
C LEU A 108 -7.65 -23.08 -1.56
N LEU A 109 -8.65 -22.39 -2.11
CA LEU A 109 -9.58 -22.89 -3.14
C LEU A 109 -8.89 -23.20 -4.47
N ILE A 110 -7.81 -22.47 -4.79
CA ILE A 110 -7.09 -22.67 -6.06
C ILE A 110 -6.27 -23.97 -6.02
N PRO A 111 -6.42 -24.87 -7.01
CA PRO A 111 -5.58 -26.05 -7.16
C PRO A 111 -4.21 -25.69 -7.78
N LYS A 112 -3.38 -24.96 -7.03
CA LYS A 112 -2.00 -24.59 -7.41
C LYS A 112 -0.98 -25.22 -6.47
N PRO A 113 0.29 -25.34 -6.90
CA PRO A 113 1.38 -25.86 -6.07
C PRO A 113 1.51 -25.13 -4.74
N PHE A 114 1.99 -25.83 -3.70
CA PHE A 114 2.18 -25.28 -2.35
C PHE A 114 3.02 -23.98 -2.34
N ILE A 115 4.01 -23.89 -3.24
CA ILE A 115 4.85 -22.70 -3.42
C ILE A 115 4.02 -21.47 -3.77
N VAL A 116 3.07 -21.59 -4.72
CA VAL A 116 2.23 -20.46 -5.15
C VAL A 116 1.33 -19.99 -4.01
N LYS A 117 0.76 -20.93 -3.25
CA LYS A 117 -0.08 -20.61 -2.08
C LYS A 117 0.73 -19.89 -1.00
N GLY A 118 1.93 -20.37 -0.70
CA GLY A 118 2.83 -19.76 0.27
C GLY A 118 3.21 -18.33 -0.13
N VAL A 119 3.56 -18.11 -1.40
CA VAL A 119 3.92 -16.78 -1.90
C VAL A 119 2.74 -15.80 -1.82
N ILE A 120 1.51 -16.23 -2.13
CA ILE A 120 0.31 -15.40 -1.99
C ILE A 120 0.09 -15.00 -0.53
N LEU A 121 0.20 -15.94 0.40
CA LEU A 121 -0.04 -15.69 1.83
C LEU A 121 1.05 -14.83 2.49
N ILE A 122 2.29 -14.91 1.99
CA ILE A 122 3.41 -14.07 2.45
C ILE A 122 3.29 -12.64 1.90
N LEU A 123 2.78 -12.48 0.68
CA LEU A 123 2.60 -11.16 0.05
C LEU A 123 1.34 -10.42 0.53
N GLY A 124 0.31 -11.17 0.92
CA GLY A 124 -0.98 -10.66 1.40
C GLY A 124 -0.89 -9.96 2.75
#